data_AF-A0A9N7YI78-F1
#
_entry.id   AF-A0A9N7YI78-F1
#
_cell.length_a   1.000
_cell.length_b   1.000
_cell.length_c   1.000
_cell.angle_alpha   90.00
_cell.angle_beta   90.00
_cell.angle_gamma   90.00
#
_symmetry.space_group_name_H-M   'P 1'
#
loop_
_entity.id
_entity.type
_entity.pdbx_description
1 polymer ?
#
loop_
_entity_poly.entity_id
_entity_poly.type
_entity_poly.pdbx_seq_one_letter_code
_entity_poly.pdbx_strand_id
1 'polypeptide(L)'
;MSSKPHSANTIAHTRRMVQQLRIEAGIDRIKVSKASADLMNYCSDHARNDPLLMGIPASDNPFKDKKTCTILHVLVLFTETIDPSTARPLATDETWLHGF
;
A
#
# COMPACT_ATOMS: atom_id res chain seq x y z
N MET A 1 -36.84 -37.67 -30.91
CA MET A 1 -35.88 -36.73 -30.28
C MET A 1 -35.08 -37.53 -29.26
N SER A 2 -33.82 -37.85 -29.56
CA SER A 2 -32.96 -38.69 -28.71
C SER A 2 -32.41 -37.85 -27.55
N SER A 3 -32.79 -38.19 -26.32
CA SER A 3 -32.30 -37.56 -25.09
C SER A 3 -30.82 -37.87 -24.92
N LYS A 4 -29.95 -36.88 -25.21
CA LYS A 4 -28.52 -36.93 -24.92
C LYS A 4 -28.32 -37.15 -23.40
N PRO A 5 -27.49 -38.10 -22.94
CA PRO A 5 -27.19 -38.29 -21.53
C PRO A 5 -26.18 -37.23 -21.06
N HIS A 6 -26.65 -36.02 -20.78
CA HIS A 6 -25.87 -34.98 -20.06
C HIS A 6 -25.87 -35.19 -18.53
N SER A 7 -26.53 -36.22 -18.03
CA SER A 7 -26.86 -36.37 -16.61
C SER A 7 -25.76 -37.01 -15.75
N ALA A 8 -24.91 -37.90 -16.30
CA ALA A 8 -23.95 -38.67 -15.49
C ALA A 8 -22.81 -37.81 -14.89
N ASN A 9 -22.27 -36.86 -15.67
CA ASN A 9 -21.23 -35.93 -15.21
C ASN A 9 -21.75 -34.98 -14.12
N THR A 10 -23.00 -34.52 -14.28
CA THR A 10 -23.69 -33.68 -13.30
C THR A 10 -23.94 -34.42 -11.99
N ILE A 11 -24.33 -35.69 -12.04
CA ILE A 11 -24.55 -36.51 -10.83
C ILE A 11 -23.24 -36.71 -10.05
N ALA A 12 -22.14 -37.02 -10.74
CA ALA A 12 -20.82 -37.16 -10.10
C ALA A 12 -20.35 -35.84 -9.48
N HIS A 13 -20.58 -34.71 -10.14
CA HIS A 13 -20.29 -33.39 -9.61
C HIS A 13 -21.12 -33.07 -8.36
N THR A 14 -22.44 -33.28 -8.40
CA THR A 14 -23.33 -33.05 -7.26
C THR A 14 -22.96 -33.92 -6.07
N ARG A 15 -22.57 -35.19 -6.28
CA ARG A 15 -22.10 -36.06 -5.20
C ARG A 15 -20.84 -35.51 -4.52
N ARG A 16 -19.87 -35.02 -5.30
CA ARG A 16 -18.67 -34.37 -4.76
C ARG A 16 -19.02 -33.12 -3.97
N MET A 17 -19.92 -32.27 -4.48
CA MET A 17 -20.39 -31.08 -3.75
C MET A 17 -21.07 -31.45 -2.42
N VAL A 18 -21.93 -32.47 -2.41
CA VAL A 18 -22.60 -32.91 -1.17
C VAL A 18 -21.59 -33.44 -0.16
N GLN A 19 -20.57 -34.18 -0.61
CA GLN A 19 -19.50 -34.63 0.27
C GLN A 19 -18.74 -33.44 0.88
N GLN A 20 -18.41 -32.43 0.07
CA GLN A 20 -17.76 -31.21 0.54
C GLN A 20 -18.61 -30.47 1.58
N LEU A 21 -19.90 -30.26 1.28
CA LEU A 21 -20.81 -29.58 2.20
C LEU A 21 -20.98 -30.30 3.53
N ARG A 22 -20.95 -31.64 3.54
CA ARG A 22 -20.99 -32.43 4.78
C ARG A 22 -19.75 -32.17 5.65
N ILE A 23 -18.58 -32.06 5.03
CA ILE A 23 -17.33 -31.73 5.73
C ILE A 23 -17.42 -30.31 6.30
N GLU A 24 -17.83 -29.33 5.51
CA GLU A 24 -17.94 -27.92 5.93
C GLU A 24 -19.02 -27.68 7.00
N ALA A 25 -20.11 -28.46 6.94
CA ALA A 25 -21.14 -28.45 7.97
C ALA A 25 -20.60 -28.94 9.33
N GLY A 26 -19.66 -29.89 9.32
CA GLY A 26 -19.02 -30.46 10.50
C GLY A 26 -17.91 -29.61 11.11
N ILE A 27 -17.62 -28.41 10.57
CA ILE A 27 -16.63 -27.50 11.15
C ILE A 27 -17.20 -26.87 12.42
N ASP A 28 -16.48 -27.04 13.53
CA ASP A 28 -16.79 -26.38 14.80
C ASP A 28 -16.60 -24.87 14.69
N ARG A 29 -17.67 -24.13 14.99
CA ARG A 29 -17.69 -22.66 14.93
C ARG A 29 -17.56 -22.06 16.32
N ILE A 30 -16.80 -20.98 16.42
CA ILE A 30 -16.77 -20.13 17.61
C ILE A 30 -17.83 -19.03 17.53
N LYS A 31 -18.24 -18.49 18.68
CA LYS A 31 -19.17 -17.35 18.72
C LYS A 31 -18.54 -16.13 18.06
N VAL A 32 -19.34 -15.40 17.27
CA VAL A 32 -18.90 -14.16 16.63
C VAL A 32 -18.39 -13.15 17.66
N SER A 33 -19.06 -13.02 18.81
CA SER A 33 -18.62 -12.12 19.88
C SER A 33 -17.22 -12.45 20.42
N LYS A 34 -16.88 -13.75 20.50
CA LYS A 34 -15.53 -14.19 20.89
C LYS A 34 -14.51 -13.84 19.81
N ALA A 35 -14.80 -14.20 18.55
CA ALA A 35 -13.91 -13.89 17.43
C ALA A 35 -13.64 -12.37 17.32
N SER A 36 -14.66 -11.54 17.49
CA SER A 36 -14.51 -10.08 17.48
C SER A 36 -13.64 -9.57 18.64
N ALA A 37 -13.80 -10.13 19.84
CA ALA A 37 -12.96 -9.77 20.98
C ALA A 37 -11.50 -10.17 20.74
N ASP A 38 -11.26 -11.37 20.22
CA ASP A 38 -9.92 -11.87 19.89
C ASP A 38 -9.23 -10.97 18.84
N LEU A 39 -9.96 -10.55 17.80
CA LEU A 39 -9.47 -9.60 16.80
C LEU A 39 -9.14 -8.24 17.41
N MET A 40 -10.01 -7.72 18.29
CA MET A 40 -9.81 -6.40 18.90
C MET A 40 -8.61 -6.40 19.85
N ASN A 41 -8.42 -7.48 20.61
CA ASN A 41 -7.25 -7.68 21.47
C ASN A 41 -5.98 -7.74 20.61
N TYR A 42 -5.98 -8.55 19.55
CA TYR A 42 -4.83 -8.67 18.66
C TYR A 42 -4.42 -7.31 18.07
N CYS A 43 -5.39 -6.54 17.55
CA CYS A 43 -5.13 -5.21 17.02
C CYS A 43 -4.59 -4.25 18.10
N SER A 44 -5.14 -4.29 19.31
CA SER A 44 -4.71 -3.42 20.42
C SER A 44 -3.28 -3.73 20.88
N ASP A 45 -2.94 -5.01 20.97
CA ASP A 45 -1.61 -5.47 21.39
C ASP A 45 -0.52 -5.07 20.37
N HIS A 46 -0.87 -5.08 19.08
CA HIS A 46 0.08 -4.77 17.99
C HIS A 46 0.01 -3.32 17.51
N ALA A 47 -1.00 -2.55 17.94
CA ALA A 47 -1.22 -1.17 17.53
C ALA A 47 0.04 -0.30 17.72
N ARG A 48 0.74 -0.48 18.84
CA ARG A 48 1.94 0.31 19.16
C ARG A 48 3.12 0.06 18.22
N ASN A 49 3.16 -1.12 17.61
CA ASN A 49 4.23 -1.56 16.74
C ASN A 49 3.89 -1.34 15.26
N ASP A 50 2.69 -0.85 14.96
CA ASP A 50 2.26 -0.53 13.60
C ASP A 50 2.73 0.90 13.23
N PRO A 51 3.72 1.03 12.31
CA PRO A 51 4.25 2.31 11.88
C PRO A 51 3.21 3.22 11.22
N LEU A 52 2.15 2.64 10.66
CA LEU A 52 1.09 3.38 9.97
C LEU A 52 0.04 3.90 10.94
N LEU A 53 -0.13 3.24 12.08
CA LEU A 53 -1.09 3.64 13.11
C LEU A 53 -0.50 4.65 14.09
N MET A 54 0.69 4.36 14.64
CA MET A 54 1.35 5.25 15.62
C MET A 54 2.19 6.35 14.96
N GLY A 55 2.54 6.16 13.68
CA GLY A 55 3.58 6.94 13.04
C GLY A 55 4.97 6.50 13.48
N ILE A 56 5.93 6.63 12.58
CA ILE A 56 7.36 6.50 12.87
C ILE A 56 8.05 7.84 12.70
N PRO A 57 9.09 8.13 13.50
CA PRO A 57 9.88 9.33 13.30
C PRO A 57 10.48 9.30 11.91
N ALA A 58 10.64 10.49 11.35
CA ALA A 58 11.00 10.66 9.96
C ALA A 58 12.40 10.09 9.63
N SER A 59 13.29 9.91 10.62
CA SER A 59 14.58 9.21 10.47
C SER A 59 14.46 7.72 10.18
N ASP A 60 13.40 7.09 10.71
CA ASP A 60 13.22 5.64 10.69
C ASP A 60 12.34 5.22 9.51
N ASN A 61 11.75 6.20 8.81
CA ASN A 61 10.98 5.97 7.60
C ASN A 61 11.91 5.69 6.41
N PRO A 62 11.98 4.44 5.89
CA PRO A 62 12.84 4.10 4.75
C PRO A 62 12.42 4.79 3.44
N PHE A 63 11.19 5.33 3.38
CA PHE A 63 10.68 6.08 2.23
C PHE A 63 10.90 7.60 2.34
N LYS A 64 11.55 8.08 3.40
CA LYS A 64 11.87 9.50 3.49
C LYS A 64 13.07 9.80 2.60
N ASP A 65 12.91 10.77 1.71
CA ASP A 65 14.00 11.31 0.90
C ASP A 65 15.15 11.76 1.81
N LYS A 66 16.33 11.20 1.58
CA LYS A 66 17.58 11.76 2.09
C LYS A 66 17.65 13.16 1.50
N LYS A 67 17.70 14.20 2.34
CA LYS A 67 17.78 15.61 1.91
C LYS A 67 18.72 15.68 0.71
N THR A 68 18.18 15.91 -0.47
CA THR A 68 19.01 16.15 -1.65
C THR A 68 19.85 17.35 -1.31
N CYS A 69 21.17 17.21 -1.51
CA CYS A 69 22.15 18.24 -1.17
C CYS A 69 21.64 19.60 -1.67
N THR A 70 21.53 20.60 -0.79
CA THR A 70 21.01 21.95 -1.15
C THR A 70 21.73 22.53 -2.36
N ILE A 71 22.99 22.14 -2.57
CA ILE A 71 23.83 22.49 -3.72
C ILE A 71 23.21 22.01 -5.05
N LEU A 72 22.59 20.83 -5.10
CA LEU A 72 21.92 20.34 -6.30
C LEU A 72 20.61 21.10 -6.57
N HIS A 73 19.87 21.48 -5.54
CA HIS A 73 18.64 22.26 -5.69
C HIS A 73 18.94 23.67 -6.22
N VAL A 74 20.00 24.30 -5.72
CA VAL A 74 20.50 25.58 -6.24
C VAL A 74 20.96 25.43 -7.71
N LEU A 75 21.73 24.38 -8.05
CA LEU A 75 22.16 24.13 -9.42
C LEU A 75 20.99 23.89 -10.40
N VAL A 76 19.95 23.17 -10.00
CA VAL A 76 18.76 22.92 -10.85
C VAL A 76 18.00 24.23 -11.12
N LEU A 77 17.81 25.08 -10.10
CA LEU A 77 17.19 26.39 -10.28
C LEU A 77 18.03 27.32 -11.19
N PHE A 78 19.36 27.26 -11.11
CA PHE A 78 20.23 28.02 -12.03
C PHE A 78 20.16 27.52 -13.48
N THR A 79 19.93 26.23 -13.71
CA THR A 79 19.80 25.68 -15.08
C THR A 79 18.43 25.92 -15.71
N GLU A 80 17.38 26.08 -14.90
CA GLU A 80 16.01 26.28 -15.39
C GLU A 80 15.75 27.72 -15.87
N THR A 81 16.64 28.67 -15.57
CA THR A 81 16.53 30.08 -16.00
C THR A 81 17.19 30.40 -17.34
N ILE A 82 17.75 29.43 -18.08
CA ILE A 82 18.37 29.69 -19.39
C ILE A 82 17.37 29.36 -20.51
N ASP A 83 16.64 30.38 -20.95
CA ASP A 83 15.81 30.34 -22.14
C ASP A 83 16.70 30.10 -23.39
N PRO A 84 16.51 29.02 -24.19
CA PRO A 84 17.41 28.65 -25.28
C PRO A 84 17.40 29.62 -26.47
N SER A 85 16.55 30.65 -26.44
CA SER A 85 16.40 31.64 -27.52
C SER A 85 17.20 32.92 -27.31
N THR A 86 17.67 33.24 -26.10
CA THR A 86 18.30 34.53 -25.82
C THR A 86 19.52 34.34 -24.94
N ALA A 87 20.69 34.23 -25.57
CA ALA A 87 21.99 34.15 -24.90
C ALA A 87 22.38 35.50 -24.23
N ARG A 88 21.61 35.95 -23.23
CA ARG A 88 22.01 37.01 -22.29
C ARG A 88 21.57 36.65 -20.88
N PRO A 89 22.49 36.58 -19.90
CA PRO A 89 22.11 36.48 -18.50
C PRO A 89 21.44 37.79 -18.07
N LEU A 90 20.18 37.71 -17.66
CA LEU A 90 19.52 38.79 -16.92
C LEU A 90 20.13 38.79 -15.52
N ALA A 91 21.09 39.70 -15.31
CA ALA A 91 21.60 40.04 -14.00
C ALA A 91 20.42 40.42 -13.10
N THR A 92 20.03 39.52 -12.20
CA THR A 92 19.11 39.83 -11.11
C THR A 92 19.90 39.74 -9.82
N ASP A 93 20.45 40.91 -9.49
CA ASP A 93 20.63 41.48 -8.17
C ASP A 93 21.42 40.66 -7.12
N GLU A 94 22.59 41.19 -6.79
CA GLU A 94 23.53 40.73 -5.76
C GLU A 94 23.03 41.00 -4.33
N THR A 95 21.82 40.57 -3.98
CA THR A 95 21.24 40.81 -2.63
C THR A 95 21.05 39.55 -1.79
N TRP A 96 21.31 38.36 -2.32
CA TRP A 96 21.11 37.09 -1.60
C TRP A 96 22.32 36.56 -0.82
N LEU A 97 23.51 37.17 -0.93
CA LEU A 97 24.71 36.70 -0.21
C LEU A 97 24.86 37.23 1.23
N HIS A 98 23.96 38.07 1.74
CA HIS A 98 24.05 38.63 3.09
C HIS A 98 23.21 37.88 4.16
N GLY A 99 22.74 36.67 3.86
CA GLY A 99 21.83 35.90 4.74
C GLY A 99 22.28 34.49 5.11
N PHE A 100 23.57 34.13 4.94
CA PHE A 100 24.15 32.87 5.41
C PHE A 100 25.44 33.11 6.19
#